data_AF-R7V2C4-F1
#
_entry.id   AF-R7V2C4-F1
#
_cell.length_a   1.000
_cell.length_b   1.000
_cell.length_c   1.000
_cell.angle_alpha   90.00
_cell.angle_beta   90.00
_cell.angle_gamma   90.00
#
_symmetry.space_group_name_H-M   'P 1'
#
loop_
_entity.id
_entity.type
_entity.pdbx_description
1 polymer ?
#
loop_
_entity_poly.entity_id
_entity_poly.type
_entity_poly.pdbx_seq_one_letter_code
_entity_poly.pdbx_strand_id
1 'polypeptide(L)' 'CKITQKGVEYNGTLNKTLSGRTCQRWDSQTPHAHSSPEYGFPNGFTSHSFCRNPGNDPNGPWC' A
#
# COMPACT_ATOMS: atom_id res chain seq x y z
N CYS A 1 14.12 9.34 2.42
CA CYS A 1 13.50 10.41 1.62
C CYS A 1 12.03 10.06 1.35
N LYS A 2 11.09 10.62 2.13
CA LYS A 2 9.69 10.80 1.69
C LYS A 2 9.64 12.17 1.01
N ILE A 3 9.16 12.25 -0.23
CA ILE A 3 9.18 13.50 -1.01
C ILE A 3 7.93 14.36 -0.70
N THR A 4 6.78 13.73 -0.44
CA THR A 4 5.57 14.38 0.11
C THR A 4 5.17 13.83 1.47
N GLN A 5 4.59 14.70 2.30
CA GLN A 5 4.09 14.36 3.65
C GLN A 5 3.09 13.18 3.64
N LYS A 6 2.38 13.00 2.52
CA LYS A 6 1.40 11.93 2.29
C LYS A 6 1.98 10.65 1.67
N GLY A 7 3.20 10.68 1.14
CA GLY A 7 3.85 9.49 0.56
C GLY A 7 3.08 8.89 -0.63
N VAL A 8 2.44 9.72 -1.45
CA VAL A 8 1.70 9.28 -2.65
C VAL A 8 2.65 8.67 -3.68
N GLU A 9 3.84 9.25 -3.82
CA GLU A 9 4.94 8.76 -4.66
C GLU A 9 5.86 7.76 -3.93
N TYR A 10 5.42 7.24 -2.78
CA TYR A 10 6.23 6.29 -2.02
C TYR A 10 6.33 4.95 -2.77
N ASN A 11 7.43 4.80 -3.51
CA ASN A 11 7.76 3.56 -4.21
C ASN A 11 8.75 2.67 -3.42
N GLY A 12 8.74 2.78 -2.09
CA GLY A 12 9.55 1.92 -1.23
C GLY A 12 9.07 0.46 -1.27
N THR A 13 9.95 -0.46 -0.89
CA THR A 13 9.68 -1.91 -0.79
C THR A 13 9.26 -2.32 0.62
N LEU A 14 8.81 -1.36 1.42
CA LEU A 14 8.49 -1.56 2.83
C LEU A 14 7.14 -2.27 2.92
N ASN A 15 7.13 -3.45 3.51
CA ASN A 15 5.98 -4.34 3.64
C ASN A 15 5.62 -4.59 5.10
N LYS A 16 5.96 -3.64 5.98
CA LYS A 16 5.67 -3.72 7.41
C LYS A 16 4.99 -2.44 7.86
N THR A 17 3.97 -2.59 8.69
CA THR A 17 3.29 -1.50 9.37
C THR A 17 4.18 -0.90 10.47
N LEU A 18 3.78 0.26 10.99
CA LEU A 18 4.39 0.88 12.18
C LEU A 18 4.35 -0.05 13.41
N SER A 19 3.35 -0.92 13.48
CA SER A 19 3.17 -1.93 14.54
C SER A 19 3.98 -3.21 14.31
N GLY A 20 4.78 -3.29 13.23
CA GLY A 20 5.62 -4.44 12.90
C GLY A 20 4.87 -5.60 12.22
N ARG A 21 3.60 -5.41 11.83
CA ARG A 21 2.82 -6.42 11.11
C ARG A 21 3.23 -6.45 9.65
N THR A 22 3.36 -7.65 9.09
CA THR A 22 3.60 -7.82 7.65
C THR A 22 2.32 -7.47 6.89
N CYS A 23 2.45 -6.59 5.91
CA CYS A 23 1.37 -6.18 5.03
C CYS A 23 0.78 -7.38 4.28
N GLN A 24 -0.53 -7.36 4.08
CA GLN A 24 -1.18 -8.27 3.16
C GLN A 24 -0.84 -7.88 1.72
N ARG A 25 -0.76 -8.87 0.81
CA ARG A 25 -0.62 -8.55 -0.60
C ARG A 25 -1.91 -7.91 -1.11
N TRP A 26 -1.77 -6.90 -1.94
CA TRP A 26 -2.88 -6.16 -2.53
C TRP A 26 -3.75 -6.99 -3.48
N ASP A 27 -3.20 -8.07 -4.06
CA ASP A 27 -3.93 -9.06 -4.86
C ASP A 27 -4.53 -10.20 -4.01
N SER A 28 -4.21 -10.28 -2.72
CA SER A 28 -4.73 -11.31 -1.82
C SER A 28 -5.96 -10.80 -1.08
N GLN A 29 -7.00 -11.63 -0.99
CA GLN A 29 -8.23 -11.34 -0.25
C GLN A 29 -8.27 -12.03 1.12
N THR A 30 -7.14 -12.56 1.59
CA THR A 30 -7.05 -13.32 2.84
C THR A 30 -5.79 -12.91 3.59
N PRO A 31 -5.85 -12.65 4.92
CA PRO A 31 -6.99 -12.78 5.85
C PRO A 31 -8.02 -11.64 5.81
N HIS A 32 -7.73 -10.49 5.20
CA HIS A 32 -8.64 -9.35 5.12
C HIS A 32 -9.14 -9.14 3.69
N ALA A 33 -10.44 -9.36 3.46
CA ALA A 33 -11.06 -9.03 2.18
C ALA A 33 -11.15 -7.50 2.03
N HIS A 34 -10.78 -6.99 0.86
CA HIS A 34 -10.79 -5.58 0.53
C HIS A 34 -11.07 -5.36 -0.96
N SER A 35 -11.64 -4.22 -1.31
CA SER A 35 -11.90 -3.86 -2.71
C SER A 35 -10.59 -3.88 -3.50
N SER A 36 -10.58 -4.63 -4.61
CA SER A 36 -9.40 -4.80 -5.46
C SER A 36 -8.78 -3.43 -5.78
N PRO A 37 -7.49 -3.24 -5.52
CA PRO A 37 -6.78 -1.98 -5.79
C PRO A 37 -6.70 -1.60 -7.28
N GLU A 38 -7.27 -2.39 -8.19
CA GLU A 38 -7.36 -2.09 -9.64
C GLU A 38 -7.88 -0.69 -9.96
N TYR A 39 -8.63 -0.05 -9.06
CA TYR A 39 -9.12 1.32 -9.27
C TYR A 39 -8.07 2.42 -9.01
N GLY A 40 -7.03 2.13 -8.23
CA GLY A 40 -6.04 3.13 -7.78
C GLY A 40 -4.59 2.80 -8.15
N PHE A 41 -4.33 1.59 -8.64
CA PHE A 41 -2.99 1.11 -8.92
C PHE A 41 -2.83 0.71 -10.39
N PRO A 42 -1.79 1.19 -11.09
CA PRO A 42 -1.45 0.66 -12.40
C PRO A 42 -1.20 -0.85 -12.33
N ASN A 43 -1.60 -1.57 -13.37
CA ASN A 43 -1.43 -3.02 -13.49
C ASN A 43 0.00 -3.43 -13.10
N GLY A 44 0.13 -4.33 -12.11
CA GLY A 44 1.41 -4.84 -11.60
C GLY A 44 1.80 -4.35 -10.21
N PHE A 45 1.20 -3.28 -9.69
CA PHE A 45 1.45 -2.83 -8.31
C PHE A 45 0.73 -3.68 -7.24
N THR A 46 -0.23 -4.52 -7.65
CA THR A 46 -1.02 -5.37 -6.76
C THR A 46 -0.33 -6.69 -6.39
N SER A 47 0.69 -7.13 -7.15
CA SER A 47 1.41 -8.39 -6.90
C SER A 47 2.40 -8.34 -5.72
N HIS A 48 2.44 -7.23 -5.01
CA HIS A 48 3.32 -7.02 -3.86
C HIS A 48 2.52 -6.57 -2.63
N SER A 49 3.14 -6.65 -1.47
CA SER A 49 2.57 -6.23 -0.19
C SER A 49 3.21 -4.93 0.31
N PHE A 50 3.59 -4.02 -0.60
CA PHE A 50 4.29 -2.81 -0.21
C PHE A 50 3.31 -1.72 0.23
N CYS A 51 3.68 -0.95 1.26
CA CYS A 51 2.87 0.17 1.71
C CYS A 51 2.71 1.20 0.59
N ARG A 52 1.48 1.63 0.33
CA ARG A 52 1.15 2.54 -0.77
C ARG A 52 0.02 3.47 -0.36
N ASN A 53 -0.13 4.58 -1.08
CA ASN A 53 -1.16 5.56 -0.81
C ASN A 53 -1.89 6.01 -2.09
N PRO A 54 -2.65 5.12 -2.76
CA PRO A 54 -3.38 5.47 -3.97
C PRO A 54 -4.49 6.49 -3.70
N GLY A 55 -5.05 6.51 -2.48
CA GLY A 55 -6.18 7.35 -2.08
C GLY A 55 -5.79 8.75 -1.58
N ASN A 56 -4.50 9.12 -1.65
CA ASN A 56 -3.98 10.36 -1.08
C ASN A 56 -4.37 10.55 0.40
N ASP A 57 -4.40 9.43 1.14
CA ASP A 57 -4.79 9.35 2.54
C ASP A 57 -3.90 10.29 3.37
N PRO A 58 -4.49 11.16 4.21
CA PRO A 58 -3.74 12.12 5.00
C PRO A 58 -2.83 11.46 6.06
N ASN A 59 -3.09 10.20 6.43
CA ASN A 59 -2.27 9.43 7.38
C ASN A 59 -1.03 8.81 6.73
N GLY A 60 -0.92 8.87 5.40
CA GLY A 60 0.23 8.38 4.64
C GLY A 60 0.05 6.98 4.05
N PRO A 61 1.14 6.33 3.59
CA PRO A 61 1.08 5.03 2.95
C PRO A 61 0.71 3.92 3.94
N TRP A 62 -0.24 3.08 3.52
CA TRP A 62 -0.81 2.00 4.29
C TRP A 62 -0.76 0.68 3.53
N CYS A 63 -1.12 -0.37 4.25
CA CYS A 63 -1.41 -1.74 3.88
C CYS A 63 -2.29 -2.29 5.02
#